data_AF-S4RK29-F1
#
_entry.id   AF-S4RK29-F1
#
_cell.length_a   1.000
_cell.length_b   1.000
_cell.length_c   1.000
_cell.angle_alpha   90.00
_cell.angle_beta   90.00
_cell.angle_gamma   90.00
#
_symmetry.space_group_name_H-M   'P 1'
#
loop_
_entity.id
_entity.type
_entity.pdbx_description
1 polymer ?
#
loop_
_entity_poly.entity_id
_entity_poly.type
_entity_poly.pdbx_seq_one_letter_code
_entity_poly.pdbx_strand_id
1 'polypeptide(L)'
;IIVSSSGPFASCHNVVDPALFFQSCVFDVCQYGGMESTLCHILQAYAEACRAENVDVLWRNETFCPPSCPPNTHYTPCASPCPATCSDIHAEASCQSVARCAEGCVCDQGFVLSDDLCVSLEACGCRDGENNYHSFGESWLTDDCSASCTCEALGAVWCSTHGCTMGETCELKDGNYICKPIGYGTCTVSGDPHYQSFDGRLYHFMGEETYVLAESCGWDEGRLAPVRVLGRNERRGNQAVSYLAEVRVVVLGHEVRFTKRNDFQVEGVRTKPPASPAEGLHIQQSSHKFILRTDFGLTVTFDRKEHADVVMPSSYMSRLCGLCGNYNGNASDDLSTRDGQLAASTDEFGHSWRVADDARHAPARSNEQRV
;
A
#
# COMPACT_ATOMS: atom_id res chain seq x y z
N ILE A 1 24.75 12.56 -36.01
CA ILE A 1 23.71 13.62 -35.95
C ILE A 1 24.29 14.87 -35.30
N ILE A 2 24.71 14.83 -34.03
CA ILE A 2 25.28 15.96 -33.28
C ILE A 2 26.42 16.66 -34.01
N VAL A 3 27.43 15.93 -34.51
CA VAL A 3 28.65 16.51 -35.15
C VAL A 3 28.55 16.70 -36.67
N SER A 4 27.38 16.43 -37.27
CA SER A 4 27.25 16.43 -38.75
C SER A 4 27.21 17.86 -39.29
N SER A 5 28.16 18.23 -40.16
CA SER A 5 28.23 19.56 -40.79
C SER A 5 27.07 19.86 -41.77
N SER A 6 26.34 18.84 -42.20
CA SER A 6 25.12 18.94 -42.99
C SER A 6 23.87 18.45 -42.23
N GLY A 7 23.99 18.21 -40.92
CA GLY A 7 22.89 17.73 -40.08
C GLY A 7 22.04 18.87 -39.50
N PRO A 8 20.97 18.53 -38.76
CA PRO A 8 20.03 19.52 -38.21
C PRO A 8 20.72 20.52 -37.26
N PHE A 9 21.76 20.09 -36.55
CA PHE A 9 22.49 20.93 -35.58
C PHE A 9 23.61 21.78 -36.19
N ALA A 10 23.83 21.76 -37.50
CA ALA A 10 24.98 22.43 -38.13
C ALA A 10 25.04 23.94 -37.84
N SER A 11 23.89 24.61 -37.71
CA SER A 11 23.79 26.03 -37.36
C SER A 11 24.29 26.34 -35.94
N CYS A 12 24.26 25.36 -35.05
CA CYS A 12 24.61 25.52 -33.63
C CYS A 12 26.10 25.29 -33.32
N HIS A 13 26.83 24.61 -34.21
CA HIS A 13 28.24 24.25 -33.98
C HIS A 13 29.16 25.46 -33.74
N ASN A 14 28.79 26.63 -34.23
CA ASN A 14 29.56 27.87 -34.06
C ASN A 14 29.37 28.51 -32.67
N VAL A 15 28.30 28.16 -31.96
CA VAL A 15 27.94 28.74 -30.66
C VAL A 15 28.04 27.74 -29.51
N VAL A 16 27.82 26.45 -29.78
CA VAL A 16 27.97 25.37 -28.80
C VAL A 16 28.83 24.24 -29.37
N ASP A 17 29.96 23.96 -28.73
CA ASP A 17 30.86 22.88 -29.12
C ASP A 17 30.18 21.50 -28.96
N PRO A 18 30.00 20.72 -30.04
CA PRO A 18 29.36 19.42 -29.99
C PRO A 18 30.20 18.32 -29.33
N ALA A 19 31.49 18.53 -29.07
CA ALA A 19 32.43 17.47 -28.70
C ALA A 19 32.01 16.72 -27.42
N LEU A 20 31.66 17.44 -26.35
CA LEU A 20 31.26 16.83 -25.08
C LEU A 20 29.91 16.10 -25.20
N PHE A 21 28.92 16.70 -25.86
CA PHE A 21 27.62 16.08 -26.11
C PHE A 21 27.76 14.79 -26.93
N PHE A 22 28.66 14.77 -27.92
CA PHE A 22 28.94 13.58 -28.71
C PHE A 22 29.60 12.47 -27.88
N GLN A 23 30.57 12.81 -27.02
CA GLN A 23 31.22 11.84 -26.15
C GLN A 23 30.23 11.20 -25.16
N SER A 24 29.38 12.03 -24.52
CA SER A 24 28.30 11.52 -23.66
C SER A 24 27.31 10.67 -24.45
N CYS A 25 26.96 11.07 -25.68
CA CYS A 25 26.09 10.28 -26.56
C CYS A 25 26.62 8.88 -26.80
N VAL A 26 27.89 8.76 -27.19
CA VAL A 26 28.52 7.46 -27.43
C VAL A 26 28.52 6.62 -26.15
N PHE A 27 28.90 7.22 -25.02
CA PHE A 27 28.97 6.53 -23.75
C PHE A 27 27.60 5.97 -23.31
N ASP A 28 26.57 6.82 -23.25
CA ASP A 28 25.25 6.44 -22.75
C ASP A 28 24.54 5.47 -23.70
N VAL A 29 24.55 5.74 -25.01
CA VAL A 29 23.91 4.84 -25.98
C VAL A 29 24.56 3.45 -25.95
N CYS A 30 25.88 3.36 -25.77
CA CYS A 30 26.56 2.07 -25.57
C CYS A 30 26.16 1.39 -24.26
N GLN A 31 26.08 2.14 -23.15
CA GLN A 31 25.70 1.61 -21.84
C GLN A 31 24.27 1.05 -21.85
N TYR A 32 23.34 1.70 -22.55
CA TYR A 32 21.94 1.29 -22.65
C TYR A 32 21.65 0.40 -23.88
N GLY A 33 22.67 -0.22 -24.48
CA GLY A 33 22.49 -1.24 -25.53
C GLY A 33 21.89 -0.72 -26.84
N GLY A 34 22.09 0.57 -27.15
CA GLY A 34 21.58 1.19 -28.38
C GLY A 34 20.15 1.72 -28.28
N MET A 35 19.61 1.92 -27.06
CA MET A 35 18.24 2.39 -26.87
C MET A 35 18.01 3.78 -27.50
N GLU A 36 16.99 3.88 -28.36
CA GLU A 36 16.67 5.12 -29.10
C GLU A 36 16.29 6.27 -28.14
N SER A 37 15.56 6.00 -27.06
CA SER A 37 15.18 7.03 -26.07
C SER A 37 16.40 7.72 -25.45
N THR A 38 17.46 6.97 -25.14
CA THR A 38 18.74 7.52 -24.66
C THR A 38 19.37 8.45 -25.69
N LEU A 39 19.38 8.05 -26.97
CA LEU A 39 19.84 8.91 -28.06
C LEU A 39 19.00 10.19 -28.13
N CYS A 40 17.68 10.08 -28.09
CA CYS A 40 16.77 11.23 -28.16
C CYS A 40 16.95 12.20 -26.99
N HIS A 41 17.18 11.73 -25.76
CA HIS A 41 17.42 12.59 -24.60
C HIS A 41 18.71 13.41 -24.76
N ILE A 42 19.75 12.83 -25.37
CA ILE A 42 21.03 13.52 -25.56
C ILE A 42 20.95 14.52 -26.71
N LEU A 43 20.21 14.18 -27.78
CA LEU A 43 19.90 15.13 -28.85
C LEU A 43 19.05 16.30 -28.37
N GLN A 44 18.07 16.04 -27.48
CA GLN A 44 17.27 17.06 -26.81
C GLN A 44 18.14 18.00 -25.97
N ALA A 45 19.03 17.45 -25.13
CA ALA A 45 19.94 18.26 -24.32
C ALA A 45 20.83 19.17 -25.19
N TYR A 46 21.30 18.69 -26.35
CA TYR A 46 22.06 19.52 -27.27
C TYR A 46 21.19 20.59 -27.95
N ALA A 47 19.95 20.27 -28.33
CA ALA A 47 19.00 21.23 -28.87
C ALA A 47 18.67 22.36 -27.88
N GLU A 48 18.51 22.01 -26.60
CA GLU A 48 18.30 22.97 -25.51
C GLU A 48 19.51 23.90 -25.34
N ALA A 49 20.74 23.36 -25.40
CA ALA A 49 21.96 24.16 -25.36
C ALA A 49 22.06 25.12 -26.57
N CYS A 50 21.72 24.65 -27.77
CA CYS A 50 21.66 25.49 -28.96
C CYS A 50 20.66 26.64 -28.80
N ARG A 51 19.48 26.35 -28.26
CA ARG A 51 18.47 27.37 -28.01
C ARG A 51 18.89 28.39 -26.95
N ALA A 52 19.63 27.98 -25.92
CA ALA A 52 20.18 28.91 -24.94
C ALA A 52 21.07 30.00 -25.59
N GLU A 53 21.68 29.67 -26.73
CA GLU A 53 22.44 30.59 -27.60
C GLU A 53 21.59 31.22 -28.71
N ASN A 54 20.25 31.19 -28.58
CA ASN A 54 19.26 31.69 -29.53
C ASN A 54 19.32 31.03 -30.93
N VAL A 55 19.76 29.77 -31.00
CA VAL A 55 19.73 28.96 -32.23
C VAL A 55 18.66 27.89 -32.13
N ASP A 56 17.53 28.12 -32.79
CA ASP A 56 16.45 27.13 -32.89
C ASP A 56 16.78 26.03 -33.90
N VAL A 57 16.66 24.78 -33.47
CA VAL A 57 16.96 23.60 -34.28
C VAL A 57 15.76 22.66 -34.32
N LEU A 58 15.27 22.36 -35.53
CA LEU A 58 14.27 21.32 -35.78
C LEU A 58 15.00 20.00 -36.09
N TRP A 59 15.03 19.08 -35.13
CA TRP A 59 15.85 17.86 -35.24
C TRP A 59 15.06 16.54 -35.14
N ARG A 60 13.88 16.55 -34.51
CA ARG A 60 12.99 15.38 -34.36
C ARG A 60 11.80 15.45 -35.31
N ASN A 61 11.19 14.31 -35.64
CA ASN A 61 10.00 14.19 -36.48
C ASN A 61 9.18 12.94 -36.12
N GLU A 62 8.08 12.67 -36.84
CA GLU A 62 7.20 11.51 -36.57
C GLU A 62 7.89 10.14 -36.63
N THR A 63 9.00 10.03 -37.36
CA THR A 63 9.77 8.79 -37.56
C THR A 63 11.09 8.74 -36.79
N PHE A 64 11.53 9.85 -36.21
CA PHE A 64 12.81 9.96 -35.53
C PHE A 64 12.67 10.78 -34.25
N CYS A 65 12.78 10.11 -33.10
CA CYS A 65 12.51 10.69 -31.78
C CYS A 65 11.14 11.37 -31.68
N PRO A 66 10.04 10.69 -32.06
CA PRO A 66 8.71 11.27 -32.05
C PRO A 66 8.37 11.81 -30.66
N PRO A 67 7.79 13.02 -30.56
CA PRO A 67 7.41 13.57 -29.28
C PRO A 67 6.30 12.72 -28.66
N SER A 68 6.42 12.43 -27.37
CA SER A 68 5.41 11.71 -26.59
C SER A 68 4.86 12.66 -25.54
N CYS A 69 3.57 12.97 -25.65
CA CYS A 69 2.88 13.89 -24.75
C CYS A 69 1.76 13.19 -23.98
N PRO A 70 1.56 13.50 -22.69
CA PRO A 70 0.44 12.97 -21.91
C PRO A 70 -0.93 13.33 -22.51
N PRO A 71 -2.02 12.67 -22.07
CA PRO A 71 -3.37 13.05 -22.48
C PRO A 71 -3.66 14.54 -22.26
N ASN A 72 -4.45 15.14 -23.16
CA ASN A 72 -4.84 16.56 -23.17
C ASN A 72 -3.66 17.55 -23.30
N THR A 73 -2.57 17.09 -23.92
CA THR A 73 -1.42 17.93 -24.24
C THR A 73 -0.95 17.69 -25.66
N HIS A 74 -0.32 18.71 -26.24
CA HIS A 74 0.36 18.59 -27.52
C HIS A 74 1.79 19.09 -27.42
N TYR A 75 2.66 18.56 -28.28
CA TYR A 75 4.04 18.99 -28.38
C TYR A 75 4.13 20.36 -29.04
N THR A 76 4.98 21.22 -28.50
CA THR A 76 5.42 22.45 -29.14
C THR A 76 6.95 22.56 -29.05
N PRO A 77 7.62 23.03 -30.12
CA PRO A 77 9.04 23.31 -30.04
C PRO A 77 9.34 24.46 -29.07
N CYS A 78 8.37 25.30 -28.72
CA CYS A 78 8.56 26.48 -27.87
C CYS A 78 7.40 26.60 -26.87
N ALA A 79 7.47 25.80 -25.80
CA ALA A 79 6.56 25.85 -24.67
C ALA A 79 6.90 27.05 -23.78
N SER A 80 5.88 27.84 -23.43
CA SER A 80 6.01 28.96 -22.51
C SER A 80 6.52 28.47 -21.14
N PRO A 81 7.45 29.18 -20.49
CA PRO A 81 7.83 28.87 -19.12
C PRO A 81 6.75 29.23 -18.08
N CYS A 82 5.69 29.94 -18.51
CA CYS A 82 4.53 30.29 -17.68
C CYS A 82 3.26 29.66 -18.27
N PRO A 83 3.03 28.34 -18.12
CA PRO A 83 1.81 27.71 -18.61
C PRO A 83 0.58 28.23 -17.85
N ALA A 84 -0.59 28.22 -18.49
CA ALA A 84 -1.84 28.46 -17.79
C ALA A 84 -2.09 27.35 -16.76
N THR A 85 -2.43 27.74 -15.53
CA THR A 85 -2.66 26.80 -14.41
C THR A 85 -4.06 26.97 -13.82
N CYS A 86 -4.51 26.02 -13.02
CA CYS A 86 -5.75 26.18 -12.23
C CYS A 86 -5.74 27.38 -11.28
N SER A 87 -4.56 27.88 -10.90
CA SER A 87 -4.44 29.06 -10.02
C SER A 87 -4.38 30.38 -10.79
N ASP A 88 -3.85 30.35 -12.02
CA ASP A 88 -3.79 31.51 -12.92
C ASP A 88 -3.94 31.05 -14.37
N ILE A 89 -5.17 31.16 -14.88
CA ILE A 89 -5.52 30.80 -16.26
C ILE A 89 -4.97 31.79 -17.29
N HIS A 90 -4.42 32.93 -16.84
CA HIS A 90 -3.89 33.99 -17.70
C HIS A 90 -2.37 34.12 -17.60
N ALA A 91 -1.70 33.20 -16.91
CA ALA A 91 -0.25 33.21 -16.70
C ALA A 91 0.57 33.32 -18.00
N GLU A 92 0.09 32.72 -19.09
CA GLU A 92 0.75 32.81 -20.40
C GLU A 92 0.78 34.24 -20.95
N ALA A 93 -0.31 34.99 -20.78
CA ALA A 93 -0.43 36.34 -21.31
C ALA A 93 0.41 37.37 -20.55
N SER A 94 0.67 37.12 -19.26
CA SER A 94 1.48 37.98 -18.39
C SER A 94 2.97 37.59 -18.35
N CYS A 95 3.35 36.52 -19.06
CA CYS A 95 4.70 35.97 -19.04
C CYS A 95 5.70 36.93 -19.70
N GLN A 96 6.61 37.51 -18.91
CA GLN A 96 7.64 38.43 -19.41
C GLN A 96 8.80 37.71 -20.13
N SER A 97 8.88 36.38 -20.00
CA SER A 97 10.00 35.55 -20.43
C SER A 97 9.68 34.59 -21.58
N VAL A 98 8.69 34.90 -22.43
CA VAL A 98 8.31 34.05 -23.59
C VAL A 98 9.50 33.72 -24.50
N ALA A 99 10.49 34.61 -24.60
CA ALA A 99 11.72 34.39 -25.35
C ALA A 99 12.64 33.27 -24.78
N ARG A 100 12.35 32.74 -23.59
CA ARG A 100 13.09 31.64 -22.94
C ARG A 100 12.26 30.35 -22.90
N CYS A 101 11.59 30.03 -24.00
CA CYS A 101 10.80 28.81 -24.12
C CYS A 101 11.68 27.56 -24.31
N ALA A 102 11.19 26.41 -23.86
CA ALA A 102 11.83 25.10 -24.07
C ALA A 102 10.95 24.21 -24.95
N GLU A 103 11.49 23.18 -25.60
CA GLU A 103 10.62 22.20 -26.25
C GLU A 103 9.89 21.40 -25.18
N GLY A 104 8.62 21.09 -25.40
CA GLY A 104 7.83 20.41 -24.39
C GLY A 104 6.38 20.19 -24.79
N CYS A 105 5.65 19.53 -23.92
CA CYS A 105 4.20 19.36 -24.05
C CYS A 105 3.49 20.50 -23.32
N VAL A 106 2.48 21.08 -23.95
CA VAL A 106 1.62 22.13 -23.37
C VAL A 106 0.18 21.64 -23.36
N CYS A 107 -0.63 22.14 -22.42
CA CYS A 107 -2.04 21.80 -22.35
C CYS A 107 -2.77 22.19 -23.63
N ASP A 108 -3.69 21.33 -24.07
CA ASP A 108 -4.58 21.62 -25.18
C ASP A 108 -5.55 22.75 -24.84
N GLN A 109 -6.12 23.39 -25.87
CA GLN A 109 -7.09 24.45 -25.67
C GLN A 109 -8.29 23.96 -24.84
N GLY A 110 -8.63 24.70 -23.78
CA GLY A 110 -9.69 24.32 -22.82
C GLY A 110 -9.19 23.53 -21.61
N PHE A 111 -7.90 23.20 -21.58
CA PHE A 111 -7.23 22.57 -20.45
C PHE A 111 -6.21 23.52 -19.83
N VAL A 112 -5.97 23.34 -18.54
CA VAL A 112 -4.98 24.08 -17.76
C VAL A 112 -4.19 23.11 -16.90
N LEU A 113 -2.98 23.51 -16.52
CA LEU A 113 -2.09 22.68 -15.71
C LEU A 113 -2.56 22.64 -14.25
N SER A 114 -2.77 21.44 -13.73
CA SER A 114 -2.99 21.11 -12.32
C SER A 114 -1.95 20.07 -11.93
N ASP A 115 -0.99 20.46 -11.11
CA ASP A 115 0.20 19.66 -10.82
C ASP A 115 0.91 19.22 -12.12
N ASP A 116 1.01 17.92 -12.39
CA ASP A 116 1.63 17.36 -13.59
C ASP A 116 0.63 17.01 -14.70
N LEU A 117 -0.65 17.36 -14.54
CA LEU A 117 -1.73 16.96 -15.44
C LEU A 117 -2.46 18.15 -16.04
N CYS A 118 -2.82 18.05 -17.31
CA CYS A 118 -3.70 19.01 -17.98
C CYS A 118 -5.16 18.59 -17.80
N VAL A 119 -5.90 19.38 -17.02
CA VAL A 119 -7.29 19.13 -16.62
C VAL A 119 -8.21 20.20 -17.18
N SER A 120 -9.50 19.89 -17.31
CA SER A 120 -10.50 20.91 -17.65
C SER A 120 -10.68 21.88 -16.47
N LEU A 121 -11.19 23.09 -16.74
CA LEU A 121 -11.45 24.08 -15.69
C LEU A 121 -12.40 23.56 -14.59
N GLU A 122 -13.33 22.66 -14.92
CA GLU A 122 -14.25 22.06 -13.95
C GLU A 122 -13.57 21.07 -13.01
N ALA A 123 -12.48 20.45 -13.48
CA ALA A 123 -11.65 19.52 -12.75
C ALA A 123 -10.41 20.19 -12.13
N CYS A 124 -10.41 21.53 -12.04
CA CYS A 124 -9.41 22.23 -11.24
C CYS A 124 -9.59 21.89 -9.76
N GLY A 125 -8.47 21.66 -9.10
CA GLY A 125 -8.40 21.44 -7.66
C GLY A 125 -8.88 22.62 -6.80
N CYS A 126 -8.87 22.39 -5.50
CA CYS A 126 -9.43 23.25 -4.48
C CYS A 126 -8.32 23.95 -3.69
N ARG A 127 -8.69 25.01 -2.97
CA ARG A 127 -7.84 25.61 -1.94
C ARG A 127 -8.52 25.52 -0.59
N ASP A 128 -7.83 25.01 0.41
CA ASP A 128 -8.36 24.97 1.78
C ASP A 128 -8.28 26.34 2.47
N GLY A 129 -8.73 26.41 3.73
CA GLY A 129 -8.72 27.65 4.52
C GLY A 129 -7.32 28.22 4.79
N GLU A 130 -6.28 27.42 4.64
CA GLU A 130 -4.87 27.80 4.78
C GLU A 130 -4.20 28.11 3.43
N ASN A 131 -4.99 28.07 2.34
CA ASN A 131 -4.55 28.31 0.97
C ASN A 131 -3.64 27.20 0.39
N ASN A 132 -3.65 26.00 0.96
CA ASN A 132 -3.01 24.83 0.35
C ASN A 132 -3.85 24.33 -0.82
N TYR A 133 -3.18 23.93 -1.91
CA TYR A 133 -3.84 23.40 -3.09
C TYR A 133 -4.03 21.88 -2.97
N HIS A 134 -5.22 21.41 -3.29
CA HIS A 134 -5.59 19.99 -3.30
C HIS A 134 -6.15 19.62 -4.67
N SER A 135 -5.67 18.55 -5.30
CA SER A 135 -6.11 18.15 -6.64
C SER A 135 -7.59 17.70 -6.61
N PHE A 136 -8.29 17.76 -7.74
CA PHE A 136 -9.68 17.30 -7.83
C PHE A 136 -9.79 15.81 -7.43
N GLY A 137 -10.71 15.50 -6.52
CA GLY A 137 -10.92 14.16 -5.96
C GLY A 137 -9.96 13.78 -4.82
N GLU A 138 -8.99 14.63 -4.48
CA GLU A 138 -8.11 14.40 -3.35
C GLU A 138 -8.89 14.49 -2.02
N SER A 139 -8.60 13.56 -1.11
CA SER A 139 -9.13 13.56 0.24
C SER A 139 -8.00 13.68 1.26
N TRP A 140 -8.18 14.51 2.29
CA TRP A 140 -7.20 14.73 3.34
C TRP A 140 -7.85 14.84 4.71
N LEU A 141 -7.03 14.70 5.76
CA LEU A 141 -7.42 15.01 7.13
C LEU A 141 -6.91 16.40 7.51
N THR A 142 -7.67 17.11 8.34
CA THR A 142 -7.20 18.35 8.98
C THR A 142 -6.02 18.08 9.92
N ASP A 143 -5.35 19.15 10.35
CA ASP A 143 -4.16 19.10 11.20
C ASP A 143 -4.36 18.43 12.57
N ASP A 144 -5.60 18.42 13.04
CA ASP A 144 -6.06 17.73 14.24
C ASP A 144 -6.84 16.42 13.95
N CYS A 145 -6.92 16.01 12.69
CA CYS A 145 -7.71 14.88 12.19
C CYS A 145 -9.21 14.95 12.54
N SER A 146 -9.73 16.12 12.93
CA SER A 146 -11.13 16.32 13.34
C SER A 146 -12.11 16.40 12.17
N ALA A 147 -11.60 16.59 10.95
CA ALA A 147 -12.39 16.49 9.74
C ALA A 147 -11.64 15.74 8.65
N SER A 148 -12.41 15.02 7.83
CA SER A 148 -11.96 14.47 6.56
C SER A 148 -12.60 15.29 5.44
N CYS A 149 -11.75 15.92 4.64
CA CYS A 149 -12.13 16.81 3.56
C CYS A 149 -11.86 16.15 2.22
N THR A 150 -12.61 16.53 1.20
CA THR A 150 -12.41 16.10 -0.18
C THR A 150 -12.60 17.29 -1.12
N CYS A 151 -11.72 17.40 -2.11
CA CYS A 151 -11.84 18.38 -3.16
C CYS A 151 -12.81 17.88 -4.22
N GLU A 152 -13.91 18.59 -4.39
CA GLU A 152 -14.94 18.32 -5.39
C GLU A 152 -14.88 19.32 -6.56
N ALA A 153 -15.83 19.18 -7.48
CA ALA A 153 -15.86 19.95 -8.72
C ALA A 153 -15.98 21.46 -8.44
N LEU A 154 -15.47 22.27 -9.37
CA LEU A 154 -15.52 23.73 -9.28
C LEU A 154 -14.76 24.31 -8.07
N GLY A 155 -13.76 23.58 -7.55
CA GLY A 155 -12.94 24.01 -6.43
C GLY A 155 -13.65 23.96 -5.07
N ALA A 156 -14.75 23.22 -4.96
CA ALA A 156 -15.51 23.10 -3.72
C ALA A 156 -14.84 22.11 -2.75
N VAL A 157 -14.61 22.53 -1.50
CA VAL A 157 -14.13 21.64 -0.45
C VAL A 157 -15.32 21.13 0.36
N TRP A 158 -15.49 19.81 0.41
CA TRP A 158 -16.49 19.16 1.25
C TRP A 158 -15.81 18.46 2.42
N CYS A 159 -16.21 18.77 3.66
CA CYS A 159 -15.65 18.13 4.85
C CYS A 159 -16.73 17.45 5.69
N SER A 160 -16.37 16.30 6.25
CA SER A 160 -17.17 15.58 7.23
C SER A 160 -16.41 15.46 8.55
N THR A 161 -17.14 15.40 9.67
CA THR A 161 -16.52 15.16 10.98
C THR A 161 -15.80 13.84 10.97
N HIS A 162 -14.55 13.86 11.44
CA HIS A 162 -13.68 12.71 11.54
C HIS A 162 -13.00 12.72 12.92
N GLY A 163 -12.42 11.59 13.30
CA GLY A 163 -11.59 11.50 14.49
C GLY A 163 -10.84 10.19 14.52
N CYS A 164 -9.57 10.24 14.89
CA CYS A 164 -8.82 9.03 15.16
C CYS A 164 -9.49 8.23 16.27
N THR A 165 -9.59 6.92 16.06
CA THR A 165 -10.32 6.06 17.00
C THR A 165 -9.47 5.74 18.23
N MET A 166 -10.07 5.02 19.19
CA MET A 166 -9.31 4.57 20.36
C MET A 166 -8.08 3.75 19.93
N GLY A 167 -6.93 4.09 20.51
CA GLY A 167 -5.66 3.48 20.15
C GLY A 167 -4.97 4.10 18.94
N GLU A 168 -5.43 5.26 18.44
CA GLU A 168 -4.77 6.00 17.36
C GLU A 168 -4.43 7.44 17.81
N THR A 169 -3.45 8.03 17.14
CA THR A 169 -3.09 9.44 17.26
C THR A 169 -3.01 10.07 15.89
N CYS A 170 -3.37 11.36 15.80
CA CYS A 170 -3.15 12.14 14.60
C CYS A 170 -1.65 12.47 14.49
N GLU A 171 -1.03 12.18 13.34
CA GLU A 171 0.38 12.44 13.07
C GLU A 171 0.56 12.90 11.62
N LEU A 172 1.43 13.90 11.42
CA LEU A 172 1.84 14.33 10.08
C LEU A 172 2.87 13.33 9.53
N LYS A 173 2.55 12.71 8.39
CA LYS A 173 3.44 11.77 7.69
C LYS A 173 3.42 12.07 6.19
N ASP A 174 4.60 12.26 5.61
CA ASP A 174 4.77 12.50 4.17
C ASP A 174 3.89 13.66 3.65
N GLY A 175 3.75 14.73 4.44
CA GLY A 175 2.94 15.92 4.12
C GLY A 175 1.44 15.80 4.44
N ASN A 176 0.96 14.61 4.84
CA ASN A 176 -0.45 14.35 5.11
C ASN A 176 -0.69 13.96 6.56
N TYR A 177 -1.80 14.43 7.14
CA TYR A 177 -2.24 13.98 8.46
C TYR A 177 -2.90 12.61 8.36
N ILE A 178 -2.47 11.68 9.22
CA ILE A 178 -2.98 10.32 9.28
C ILE A 178 -3.31 9.92 10.72
N CYS A 179 -4.29 9.03 10.88
CA CYS A 179 -4.50 8.32 12.14
C CYS A 179 -3.56 7.12 12.22
N LYS A 180 -2.60 7.18 13.13
CA LYS A 180 -1.57 6.16 13.31
C LYS A 180 -1.78 5.42 14.64
N PRO A 181 -1.60 4.09 14.70
CA PRO A 181 -1.68 3.37 15.96
C PRO A 181 -0.61 3.87 16.95
N ILE A 182 -1.02 4.09 18.20
CA ILE A 182 -0.11 4.50 19.29
C ILE A 182 0.79 3.36 19.79
N GLY A 183 0.47 2.11 19.47
CA GLY A 183 1.26 0.95 19.87
C GLY A 183 0.77 -0.36 19.29
N TYR A 184 1.30 -1.45 19.83
CA TYR A 184 0.95 -2.82 19.42
C TYR A 184 0.73 -3.70 20.65
N GLY A 185 -0.35 -4.48 20.64
CA GLY A 185 -0.65 -5.50 21.64
C GLY A 185 -0.19 -6.87 21.15
N THR A 186 0.25 -7.73 22.07
CA THR A 186 0.66 -9.10 21.75
C THR A 186 -0.16 -10.10 22.55
N CYS A 187 -0.82 -11.02 21.85
CA CYS A 187 -1.39 -12.22 22.41
C CYS A 187 -0.46 -13.41 22.17
N THR A 188 -0.27 -14.24 23.19
CA THR A 188 0.65 -15.39 23.15
C THR A 188 -0.10 -16.68 23.45
N VAL A 189 0.18 -17.73 22.68
CA VAL A 189 -0.21 -19.11 22.98
C VAL A 189 1.05 -19.96 23.04
N SER A 190 1.32 -20.62 24.17
CA SER A 190 2.58 -21.35 24.36
C SER A 190 2.42 -22.60 25.23
N GLY A 191 3.23 -23.63 24.98
CA GLY A 191 3.31 -24.80 25.86
C GLY A 191 2.03 -25.65 25.90
N ASP A 192 1.62 -26.02 27.11
CA ASP A 192 0.46 -26.86 27.44
C ASP A 192 -0.80 -26.03 27.76
N PRO A 193 -1.53 -25.66 26.70
CA PRO A 193 -1.50 -24.29 26.25
C PRO A 193 -1.78 -23.27 27.39
N HIS A 194 -0.77 -22.42 27.60
CA HIS A 194 -0.88 -21.18 28.34
C HIS A 194 -1.19 -20.06 27.38
N TYR A 195 -2.21 -19.27 27.72
CA TYR A 195 -2.65 -18.13 26.94
C TYR A 195 -2.36 -16.85 27.71
N GLN A 196 -1.86 -15.85 27.01
CA GLN A 196 -1.81 -14.46 27.47
C GLN A 196 -2.56 -13.60 26.46
N SER A 197 -3.64 -12.95 26.90
CA SER A 197 -4.43 -12.03 26.08
C SER A 197 -3.65 -10.77 25.70
N PHE A 198 -4.20 -9.96 24.80
CA PHE A 198 -3.62 -8.66 24.43
C PHE A 198 -3.48 -7.69 25.62
N ASP A 199 -4.39 -7.77 26.60
CA ASP A 199 -4.38 -6.91 27.80
C ASP A 199 -3.61 -7.55 28.97
N GLY A 200 -2.99 -8.72 28.74
CA GLY A 200 -2.07 -9.37 29.67
C GLY A 200 -2.71 -10.40 30.60
N ARG A 201 -3.98 -10.76 30.42
CA ARG A 201 -4.66 -11.82 31.17
C ARG A 201 -4.02 -13.17 30.88
N LEU A 202 -3.36 -13.76 31.88
CA LEU A 202 -2.83 -15.12 31.83
C LEU A 202 -3.91 -16.13 32.26
N TYR A 203 -4.09 -17.19 31.48
CA TYR A 203 -4.97 -18.31 31.82
C TYR A 203 -4.56 -19.61 31.10
N HIS A 204 -5.21 -20.72 31.46
CA HIS A 204 -4.93 -22.06 30.92
C HIS A 204 -6.22 -22.71 30.44
N PHE A 205 -6.16 -23.39 29.30
CA PHE A 205 -7.33 -24.01 28.69
C PHE A 205 -6.96 -25.25 27.86
N MET A 206 -7.35 -26.44 28.32
CA MET A 206 -6.88 -27.72 27.77
C MET A 206 -7.81 -28.29 26.67
N GLY A 207 -8.26 -27.44 25.75
CA GLY A 207 -9.12 -27.82 24.61
C GLY A 207 -8.38 -28.58 23.49
N GLU A 208 -9.06 -29.46 22.74
CA GLU A 208 -8.50 -30.30 21.64
C GLU A 208 -9.07 -29.96 20.24
N GLU A 209 -9.68 -28.81 20.09
CA GLU A 209 -10.33 -28.42 18.83
C GLU A 209 -9.61 -27.24 18.18
N THR A 210 -10.17 -26.76 17.06
CA THR A 210 -9.83 -25.45 16.54
C THR A 210 -10.60 -24.37 17.31
N TYR A 211 -9.90 -23.32 17.73
CA TYR A 211 -10.47 -22.17 18.43
C TYR A 211 -10.10 -20.86 17.74
N VAL A 212 -10.96 -19.87 17.88
CA VAL A 212 -10.64 -18.48 17.50
C VAL A 212 -9.66 -17.90 18.51
N LEU A 213 -8.44 -17.62 18.07
CA LEU A 213 -7.47 -16.88 18.88
C LEU A 213 -7.85 -15.39 18.91
N ALA A 214 -7.96 -14.77 17.74
CA ALA A 214 -8.43 -13.40 17.59
C ALA A 214 -9.22 -13.28 16.29
N GLU A 215 -10.38 -12.65 16.31
CA GLU A 215 -11.11 -12.24 15.11
C GLU A 215 -11.65 -10.82 15.27
N SER A 216 -11.88 -10.15 14.14
CA SER A 216 -12.51 -8.83 14.11
C SER A 216 -13.96 -8.93 14.57
N CYS A 217 -14.32 -8.16 15.60
CA CYS A 217 -15.63 -8.19 16.25
C CYS A 217 -16.14 -6.77 16.46
N GLY A 218 -17.38 -6.52 16.06
CA GLY A 218 -17.93 -5.17 15.98
C GLY A 218 -17.74 -4.55 14.60
N TRP A 219 -18.75 -3.82 14.16
CA TRP A 219 -18.88 -3.30 12.81
C TRP A 219 -18.09 -2.00 12.67
N ASP A 220 -17.10 -1.98 11.76
CA ASP A 220 -16.40 -0.79 11.27
C ASP A 220 -16.03 -1.04 9.80
N GLU A 221 -17.07 -1.28 8.98
CA GLU A 221 -16.94 -1.59 7.55
C GLU A 221 -16.15 -0.48 6.83
N GLY A 222 -15.07 -0.86 6.16
CA GLY A 222 -14.28 0.02 5.31
C GLY A 222 -13.07 0.68 5.97
N ARG A 223 -12.96 0.71 7.31
CA ARG A 223 -11.81 1.34 7.99
C ARG A 223 -10.71 0.36 8.38
N LEU A 224 -11.07 -0.83 8.86
CA LEU A 224 -10.12 -1.86 9.29
C LEU A 224 -10.26 -3.10 8.40
N ALA A 225 -9.13 -3.73 8.08
CA ALA A 225 -9.15 -5.01 7.37
C ALA A 225 -9.69 -6.12 8.30
N PRO A 226 -10.67 -6.93 7.87
CA PRO A 226 -11.11 -8.07 8.67
C PRO A 226 -9.98 -9.08 8.87
N VAL A 227 -9.79 -9.51 10.12
CA VAL A 227 -8.78 -10.49 10.53
C VAL A 227 -9.47 -11.64 11.26
N ARG A 228 -9.01 -12.86 11.00
CA ARG A 228 -9.37 -14.03 11.79
C ARG A 228 -8.18 -14.98 11.93
N VAL A 229 -7.75 -15.20 13.16
CA VAL A 229 -6.63 -16.07 13.53
C VAL A 229 -7.17 -17.24 14.35
N LEU A 230 -6.91 -18.45 13.89
CA LEU A 230 -7.35 -19.70 14.51
C LEU A 230 -6.15 -20.50 15.00
N GLY A 231 -6.31 -21.16 16.14
CA GLY A 231 -5.35 -22.08 16.71
C GLY A 231 -5.98 -23.45 16.86
N ARG A 232 -5.36 -24.48 16.29
CA ARG A 232 -5.79 -25.87 16.48
C ARG A 232 -4.91 -26.52 17.53
N ASN A 233 -5.55 -26.98 18.61
CA ASN A 233 -4.88 -27.74 19.65
C ASN A 233 -5.07 -29.25 19.41
N GLU A 234 -4.10 -30.05 19.81
CA GLU A 234 -4.18 -31.52 19.73
C GLU A 234 -3.64 -32.16 21.02
N ARG A 235 -4.13 -33.35 21.37
CA ARG A 235 -3.55 -34.15 22.45
C ARG A 235 -2.48 -35.09 21.90
N ARG A 236 -1.29 -35.08 22.49
CA ARG A 236 -0.15 -35.89 22.05
C ARG A 236 0.01 -37.12 22.96
N GLY A 237 -0.89 -38.10 22.80
CA GLY A 237 -0.87 -39.36 23.57
C GLY A 237 -1.42 -39.24 25.00
N ASN A 238 -1.03 -38.21 25.77
CA ASN A 238 -1.65 -37.90 27.05
C ASN A 238 -2.99 -37.18 26.85
N GLN A 239 -4.08 -37.81 27.28
CA GLN A 239 -5.42 -37.26 27.14
C GLN A 239 -5.73 -36.11 28.11
N ALA A 240 -4.84 -35.77 29.04
CA ALA A 240 -5.06 -34.67 30.00
C ALA A 240 -4.57 -33.29 29.50
N VAL A 241 -3.67 -33.25 28.51
CA VAL A 241 -2.97 -32.03 28.08
C VAL A 241 -3.04 -31.88 26.57
N SER A 242 -3.34 -30.67 26.09
CA SER A 242 -3.28 -30.32 24.68
C SER A 242 -2.09 -29.42 24.36
N TYR A 243 -1.77 -29.29 23.08
CA TYR A 243 -0.72 -28.42 22.59
C TYR A 243 -1.14 -27.79 21.27
N LEU A 244 -0.71 -26.55 21.01
CA LEU A 244 -0.89 -25.94 19.70
C LEU A 244 -0.21 -26.79 18.62
N ALA A 245 -0.93 -27.05 17.53
CA ALA A 245 -0.48 -27.88 16.42
C ALA A 245 -0.42 -27.12 15.10
N GLU A 246 -1.28 -26.11 14.96
CA GLU A 246 -1.47 -25.38 13.73
C GLU A 246 -2.05 -23.99 14.03
N VAL A 247 -1.66 -23.03 13.20
CA VAL A 247 -2.21 -21.68 13.16
C VAL A 247 -2.77 -21.44 11.75
N ARG A 248 -4.03 -20.99 11.67
CA ARG A 248 -4.66 -20.54 10.42
C ARG A 248 -4.95 -19.05 10.52
N VAL A 249 -4.65 -18.31 9.47
CA VAL A 249 -4.84 -16.85 9.39
C VAL A 249 -5.66 -16.57 8.15
N VAL A 250 -6.83 -15.95 8.33
CA VAL A 250 -7.69 -15.46 7.25
C VAL A 250 -7.61 -13.93 7.27
N VAL A 251 -7.04 -13.35 6.23
CA VAL A 251 -6.78 -11.90 6.14
C VAL A 251 -6.65 -11.47 4.68
N LEU A 252 -7.14 -10.28 4.34
CA LEU A 252 -7.09 -9.73 2.98
C LEU A 252 -7.66 -10.68 1.91
N GLY A 253 -8.71 -11.45 2.26
CA GLY A 253 -9.34 -12.41 1.35
C GLY A 253 -8.60 -13.74 1.17
N HIS A 254 -7.50 -13.97 1.90
CA HIS A 254 -6.67 -15.16 1.79
C HIS A 254 -6.65 -15.99 3.08
N GLU A 255 -6.62 -17.33 2.94
CA GLU A 255 -6.32 -18.26 4.02
C GLU A 255 -4.87 -18.76 3.95
N VAL A 256 -4.16 -18.56 5.06
CA VAL A 256 -2.79 -19.03 5.27
C VAL A 256 -2.75 -20.00 6.44
N ARG A 257 -2.15 -21.18 6.23
CA ARG A 257 -2.05 -22.24 7.24
C ARG A 257 -0.60 -22.59 7.55
N PHE A 258 -0.24 -22.48 8.82
CA PHE A 258 1.03 -22.92 9.38
C PHE A 258 0.85 -24.18 10.21
N THR A 259 1.59 -25.23 9.86
CA THR A 259 1.57 -26.49 10.61
C THR A 259 2.99 -26.90 11.02
N LYS A 260 3.10 -27.98 11.79
CA LYS A 260 4.38 -28.58 12.14
C LYS A 260 5.12 -29.10 10.90
N ARG A 261 6.44 -29.32 11.02
CA ARG A 261 7.29 -29.98 10.00
C ARG A 261 7.43 -29.23 8.67
N ASN A 262 7.45 -27.90 8.72
CA ASN A 262 7.62 -27.02 7.55
C ASN A 262 6.49 -27.11 6.51
N ASP A 263 5.29 -27.54 6.90
CA ASP A 263 4.14 -27.58 6.00
C ASP A 263 3.35 -26.27 6.13
N PHE A 264 3.44 -25.48 5.05
CA PHE A 264 2.86 -24.17 4.85
C PHE A 264 1.94 -24.22 3.64
N GLN A 265 0.71 -23.74 3.81
CA GLN A 265 -0.32 -23.74 2.77
C GLN A 265 -0.92 -22.34 2.60
N VAL A 266 -1.17 -21.97 1.35
CA VAL A 266 -1.97 -20.80 0.95
C VAL A 266 -3.13 -21.34 0.14
N GLU A 267 -4.36 -21.06 0.56
CA GLU A 267 -5.57 -21.64 -0.06
C GLU A 267 -5.53 -23.18 -0.16
N GLY A 268 -4.98 -23.84 0.88
CA GLY A 268 -4.79 -25.30 0.90
C GLY A 268 -3.69 -25.83 -0.02
N VAL A 269 -3.04 -24.98 -0.81
CA VAL A 269 -1.92 -25.36 -1.68
C VAL A 269 -0.59 -25.20 -0.95
N ARG A 270 0.21 -26.27 -0.92
CA ARG A 270 1.56 -26.22 -0.34
C ARG A 270 2.46 -25.26 -1.10
N THR A 271 3.04 -24.31 -0.37
CA THR A 271 3.88 -23.23 -0.93
C THR A 271 5.22 -23.17 -0.19
N LYS A 272 6.19 -22.41 -0.70
CA LYS A 272 7.47 -22.15 -0.02
C LYS A 272 7.63 -20.64 0.22
N PRO A 273 7.91 -20.18 1.45
CA PRO A 273 8.25 -18.78 1.71
C PRO A 273 9.63 -18.39 1.11
N PRO A 274 9.88 -17.11 0.79
CA PRO A 274 8.96 -15.98 0.93
C PRO A 274 7.79 -16.05 -0.05
N ALA A 275 6.63 -15.58 0.38
CA ALA A 275 5.42 -15.53 -0.44
C ALA A 275 4.61 -14.27 -0.13
N SER A 276 3.97 -13.70 -1.16
CA SER A 276 3.09 -12.54 -1.02
C SER A 276 1.82 -12.78 -1.85
N PRO A 277 0.81 -13.44 -1.28
CA PRO A 277 -0.39 -13.83 -2.03
C PRO A 277 -1.31 -12.65 -2.39
N ALA A 278 -1.18 -11.52 -1.69
CA ALA A 278 -1.84 -10.25 -2.00
C ALA A 278 -0.90 -9.07 -1.75
N GLU A 279 -1.24 -7.92 -2.32
CA GLU A 279 -0.60 -6.66 -1.95
C GLU A 279 -0.75 -6.41 -0.45
N GLY A 280 0.34 -6.00 0.18
CA GLY A 280 0.42 -5.77 1.62
C GLY A 280 0.27 -7.01 2.51
N LEU A 281 0.36 -8.23 1.97
CA LEU A 281 0.45 -9.48 2.73
C LEU A 281 1.78 -10.18 2.44
N HIS A 282 2.63 -10.30 3.46
CA HIS A 282 3.99 -10.81 3.34
C HIS A 282 4.23 -11.99 4.27
N ILE A 283 4.74 -13.09 3.71
CA ILE A 283 4.98 -14.31 4.44
C ILE A 283 6.45 -14.68 4.32
N GLN A 284 7.09 -14.89 5.46
CA GLN A 284 8.51 -15.21 5.58
C GLN A 284 8.71 -16.43 6.46
N GLN A 285 9.87 -17.06 6.28
CA GLN A 285 10.32 -18.16 7.11
C GLN A 285 11.72 -17.86 7.62
N SER A 286 11.89 -17.97 8.94
CA SER A 286 13.21 -18.00 9.58
C SER A 286 13.63 -19.44 9.87
N SER A 287 14.82 -19.64 10.43
CA SER A 287 15.30 -20.97 10.83
C SER A 287 14.37 -21.65 11.85
N HIS A 288 13.60 -20.89 12.63
CA HIS A 288 12.78 -21.40 13.74
C HIS A 288 11.28 -21.14 13.59
N LYS A 289 10.86 -20.13 12.83
CA LYS A 289 9.47 -19.65 12.84
C LYS A 289 8.93 -19.37 11.45
N PHE A 290 7.63 -19.59 11.26
CA PHE A 290 6.86 -18.92 10.21
C PHE A 290 6.44 -17.53 10.69
N ILE A 291 6.43 -16.57 9.77
CA ILE A 291 6.09 -15.17 10.04
C ILE A 291 5.15 -14.69 8.94
N LEU A 292 3.95 -14.25 9.31
CA LEU A 292 3.02 -13.50 8.46
C LEU A 292 3.01 -12.05 8.91
N ARG A 293 3.10 -11.10 7.99
CA ARG A 293 2.98 -9.67 8.23
C ARG A 293 2.02 -9.04 7.25
N THR A 294 1.26 -8.05 7.69
CA THR A 294 0.51 -7.16 6.81
C THR A 294 1.00 -5.73 6.90
N ASP A 295 0.77 -4.94 5.85
CA ASP A 295 1.16 -3.52 5.82
C ASP A 295 0.36 -2.68 6.83
N PHE A 296 -0.86 -3.13 7.19
CA PHE A 296 -1.64 -2.51 8.26
C PHE A 296 -1.18 -2.91 9.67
N GLY A 297 -0.17 -3.79 9.80
CA GLY A 297 0.52 -4.05 11.06
C GLY A 297 0.12 -5.32 11.83
N LEU A 298 -0.70 -6.23 11.26
CA LEU A 298 -0.86 -7.58 11.84
C LEU A 298 0.45 -8.34 11.68
N THR A 299 0.92 -8.98 12.75
CA THR A 299 1.99 -9.99 12.68
C THR A 299 1.57 -11.28 13.37
N VAL A 300 1.65 -12.41 12.67
CA VAL A 300 1.44 -13.74 13.26
C VAL A 300 2.73 -14.54 13.15
N THR A 301 3.19 -15.10 14.26
CA THR A 301 4.34 -16.02 14.25
C THR A 301 3.95 -17.39 14.79
N PHE A 302 4.58 -18.44 14.26
CA PHE A 302 4.45 -19.80 14.77
C PHE A 302 5.80 -20.50 14.76
N ASP A 303 6.24 -21.02 15.91
CA ASP A 303 7.54 -21.67 16.10
C ASP A 303 7.63 -23.09 15.50
N ARG A 304 6.54 -23.55 14.87
CA ARG A 304 6.40 -24.90 14.28
C ARG A 304 6.38 -26.02 15.32
N LYS A 305 6.16 -25.70 16.60
CA LYS A 305 6.11 -26.64 17.71
C LYS A 305 4.87 -26.46 18.57
N GLU A 306 4.78 -25.38 19.32
CA GLU A 306 3.69 -25.13 20.29
C GLU A 306 3.60 -23.66 20.76
N HIS A 307 4.33 -22.74 20.12
CA HIS A 307 4.33 -21.32 20.45
C HIS A 307 3.87 -20.49 19.25
N ALA A 308 2.89 -19.61 19.47
CA ALA A 308 2.46 -18.61 18.51
C ALA A 308 2.25 -17.25 19.17
N ASP A 309 2.62 -16.20 18.44
CA ASP A 309 2.35 -14.81 18.81
C ASP A 309 1.41 -14.20 17.76
N VAL A 310 0.39 -13.49 18.23
CA VAL A 310 -0.46 -12.61 17.42
C VAL A 310 -0.22 -11.19 17.90
N VAL A 311 0.33 -10.35 17.03
CA VAL A 311 0.60 -8.94 17.32
C VAL A 311 -0.36 -8.08 16.49
N MET A 312 -1.07 -7.17 17.14
CA MET A 312 -2.02 -6.25 16.50
C MET A 312 -1.71 -4.79 16.84
N PRO A 313 -1.87 -3.85 15.89
CA PRO A 313 -1.82 -2.42 16.18
C PRO A 313 -3.02 -2.00 17.01
N SER A 314 -2.84 -0.98 17.83
CA SER A 314 -3.85 -0.41 18.70
C SER A 314 -5.05 0.20 17.95
N SER A 315 -4.99 0.41 16.64
CA SER A 315 -6.16 0.70 15.78
C SER A 315 -7.28 -0.34 15.91
N TYR A 316 -6.96 -1.56 16.34
CA TYR A 316 -7.92 -2.64 16.59
C TYR A 316 -8.40 -2.71 18.06
N MET A 317 -8.05 -1.74 18.91
CA MET A 317 -8.50 -1.74 20.31
C MET A 317 -10.03 -1.77 20.40
N SER A 318 -10.57 -2.65 21.25
CA SER A 318 -12.01 -2.90 21.39
C SER A 318 -12.73 -3.36 20.11
N ARG A 319 -11.99 -3.79 19.08
CA ARG A 319 -12.52 -4.32 17.80
C ARG A 319 -12.14 -5.77 17.56
N LEU A 320 -11.60 -6.44 18.58
CA LEU A 320 -11.22 -7.84 18.53
C LEU A 320 -12.06 -8.63 19.53
N CYS A 321 -12.17 -9.93 19.29
CA CYS A 321 -12.63 -10.89 20.27
C CYS A 321 -12.01 -12.27 20.00
N GLY A 322 -12.15 -13.19 20.94
CA GLY A 322 -11.55 -14.53 20.88
C GLY A 322 -10.82 -14.89 22.16
N LEU A 323 -10.02 -15.98 22.10
CA LEU A 323 -9.16 -16.39 23.22
C LEU A 323 -8.11 -15.32 23.58
N CYS A 324 -7.76 -14.42 22.68
CA CYS A 324 -6.84 -13.32 22.92
C CYS A 324 -7.47 -12.11 23.62
N GLY A 325 -8.74 -12.19 24.04
CA GLY A 325 -9.45 -11.09 24.69
C GLY A 325 -10.01 -10.06 23.70
N ASN A 326 -10.48 -8.92 24.23
CA ASN A 326 -11.12 -7.87 23.42
C ASN A 326 -10.20 -6.68 23.09
N TYR A 327 -8.98 -6.67 23.66
CA TYR A 327 -7.95 -5.66 23.44
C TYR A 327 -8.42 -4.24 23.79
N ASN A 328 -8.97 -4.04 24.97
CA ASN A 328 -9.49 -2.74 25.42
C ASN A 328 -8.64 -2.12 26.55
N GLY A 329 -7.56 -2.79 26.98
CA GLY A 329 -6.70 -2.40 28.08
C GLY A 329 -7.17 -2.90 29.47
N ASN A 330 -8.20 -3.74 29.55
CA ASN A 330 -8.77 -4.25 30.78
C ASN A 330 -8.76 -5.78 30.85
N ALA A 331 -7.69 -6.34 31.43
CA ALA A 331 -7.53 -7.78 31.61
C ALA A 331 -8.63 -8.49 32.43
N SER A 332 -9.52 -7.75 33.11
CA SER A 332 -10.59 -8.36 33.94
C SER A 332 -11.77 -8.87 33.12
N ASP A 333 -11.97 -8.39 31.90
CA ASP A 333 -13.09 -8.78 31.02
C ASP A 333 -12.67 -9.68 29.85
N ASP A 334 -11.38 -10.02 29.74
CA ASP A 334 -10.81 -10.82 28.66
C ASP A 334 -11.36 -12.25 28.55
N LEU A 335 -11.95 -12.78 29.62
CA LEU A 335 -12.58 -14.11 29.63
C LEU A 335 -14.07 -14.03 29.22
N SER A 336 -14.40 -13.16 28.28
CA SER A 336 -15.75 -13.00 27.72
C SER A 336 -16.05 -14.08 26.69
N THR A 337 -17.18 -14.76 26.83
CA THR A 337 -17.66 -15.77 25.88
C THR A 337 -18.00 -15.13 24.53
N ARG A 338 -18.22 -15.98 23.52
CA ARG A 338 -18.68 -15.55 22.19
C ARG A 338 -19.97 -14.72 22.22
N ASP A 339 -20.82 -14.91 23.23
CA ASP A 339 -22.07 -14.14 23.42
C ASP A 339 -21.85 -12.82 24.20
N GLY A 340 -20.60 -12.48 24.54
CA GLY A 340 -20.23 -11.24 25.22
C GLY A 340 -20.43 -11.25 26.74
N GLN A 341 -20.62 -12.42 27.35
CA GLN A 341 -20.78 -12.55 28.81
C GLN A 341 -19.47 -12.99 29.45
N LEU A 342 -19.14 -12.46 30.63
CA LEU A 342 -17.96 -12.94 31.37
C LEU A 342 -18.16 -14.39 31.81
N ALA A 343 -17.26 -15.29 31.41
CA ALA A 343 -17.37 -16.72 31.71
C ALA A 343 -17.14 -17.01 33.19
N ALA A 344 -17.79 -18.05 33.72
CA ALA A 344 -17.59 -18.51 35.09
C ALA A 344 -16.31 -19.36 35.25
N SER A 345 -15.76 -19.88 34.15
CA SER A 345 -14.53 -20.68 34.14
C SER A 345 -13.76 -20.52 32.83
N THR A 346 -12.47 -20.87 32.86
CA THR A 346 -11.62 -20.90 31.65
C THR A 346 -12.08 -21.94 30.63
N ASP A 347 -12.67 -23.05 31.09
CA ASP A 347 -13.20 -24.09 30.21
C ASP A 347 -14.46 -23.62 29.48
N GLU A 348 -15.39 -22.97 30.18
CA GLU A 348 -16.57 -22.34 29.57
C GLU A 348 -16.16 -21.29 28.54
N PHE A 349 -15.26 -20.39 28.92
CA PHE A 349 -14.68 -19.39 28.03
C PHE A 349 -14.07 -20.04 26.78
N GLY A 350 -13.15 -20.97 26.98
CA GLY A 350 -12.43 -21.63 25.90
C GLY A 350 -13.35 -22.38 24.93
N HIS A 351 -14.32 -23.12 25.45
CA HIS A 351 -15.28 -23.86 24.63
C HIS A 351 -16.23 -22.96 23.83
N SER A 352 -16.57 -21.77 24.34
CA SER A 352 -17.41 -20.82 23.61
C SER A 352 -16.77 -20.31 22.30
N TRP A 353 -15.43 -20.34 22.21
CA TRP A 353 -14.67 -19.89 21.04
C TRP A 353 -14.30 -21.01 20.05
N ARG A 354 -14.79 -22.24 20.27
CA ARG A 354 -14.59 -23.36 19.35
C ARG A 354 -15.22 -23.10 17.99
N VAL A 355 -14.53 -23.49 16.92
CA VAL A 355 -15.08 -23.52 15.55
C VAL A 355 -15.28 -24.97 15.10
N ALA A 356 -16.30 -25.22 14.26
CA ALA A 356 -16.46 -26.53 13.65
C ALA A 356 -15.35 -26.75 12.60
N ASP A 357 -14.68 -27.90 12.63
CA ASP A 357 -13.69 -28.25 11.60
C ASP A 357 -14.38 -28.45 10.24
N ASP A 358 -13.91 -27.75 9.20
CA ASP A 358 -14.39 -27.83 7.80
C ASP A 358 -14.08 -29.17 7.10
N ALA A 359 -13.72 -30.22 7.83
CA ALA A 359 -13.40 -31.54 7.30
C ALA A 359 -14.60 -32.32 6.71
N ARG A 360 -15.76 -31.67 6.46
CA ARG A 360 -16.95 -32.29 5.84
C ARG A 360 -17.29 -31.80 4.44
N HIS A 361 -16.45 -30.99 3.80
CA HIS A 361 -16.58 -30.67 2.37
C HIS A 361 -15.38 -31.16 1.57
N ALA A 362 -15.04 -32.45 1.68
CA ALA A 362 -14.39 -33.13 0.57
C ALA A 362 -15.46 -33.39 -0.50
N PRO A 363 -15.28 -32.94 -1.76
CA PRO A 363 -16.21 -33.35 -2.82
C PRO A 363 -16.14 -34.87 -2.93
N ALA A 364 -17.29 -35.51 -2.89
CA ALA A 364 -17.41 -36.94 -3.10
C ALA A 364 -16.69 -37.28 -4.41
N ARG A 365 -15.64 -38.11 -4.34
CA ARG A 365 -15.06 -38.70 -5.55
C ARG A 365 -16.17 -39.51 -6.22
N SER A 366 -16.65 -39.05 -7.36
CA SER A 366 -17.44 -39.87 -8.26
C SER A 366 -16.58 -41.07 -8.67
N ASN A 367 -16.97 -42.24 -8.19
CA ASN A 367 -16.53 -43.50 -8.79
C ASN A 367 -17.15 -43.58 -10.18
N GLU A 368 -16.43 -43.07 -11.19
CA GLU A 368 -16.65 -43.53 -12.56
C GLU A 368 -16.04 -44.93 -12.67
N GLN A 369 -16.93 -45.93 -12.64
CA GLN A 369 -16.64 -47.26 -13.14
C GLN A 369 -16.23 -47.13 -14.61
N ARG A 370 -15.04 -47.68 -14.94
CA ARG A 370 -14.62 -47.89 -16.31
C ARG A 370 -14.41 -49.38 -16.55
N VAL A 371 -15.12 -49.84 -17.59
CA VAL A 371 -15.06 -51.10 -18.34
C VAL A 371 -15.83 -52.28 -17.75
#